data_AF-A0A511MYR9-F1
#
_entry.id   AF-A0A511MYR9-F1
#
_cell.length_a   1.000
_cell.length_b   1.000
_cell.length_c   1.000
_cell.angle_alpha   90.00
_cell.angle_beta   90.00
_cell.angle_gamma   90.00
#
_symmetry.space_group_name_H-M   'P 1'
#
loop_
_entity.id
_entity.type
_entity.pdbx_description
1 polymer ?
#
loop_
_entity_poly.entity_id
_entity_poly.type
_entity_poly.pdbx_seq_one_letter_code
_entity_poly.pdbx_strand_id
1 'polypeptide(L)'
;MKHLRNWVLSAAVLLSTSALATPATSIFKSYQTVFAEAGKQLPEAELWEGGFTYFDESGEEWSWDYDDPNLTVEGEHLVIVAFGDGEVLTDMDLVVTDAAGNVLGKDADEDNYAIVDFKAPGGTITITMKAFETKRANEGYGGYMIFRLPN
;
A
#
# COMPACT_ATOMS: atom_id res chain seq x y z
N MET A 1 -14.30 -3.80 7.98
CA MET A 1 -12.94 -3.47 8.44
C MET A 1 -12.17 -4.68 8.97
N LYS A 2 -12.57 -5.37 10.06
CA LYS A 2 -11.85 -6.57 10.58
C LYS A 2 -11.68 -7.71 9.56
N HIS A 3 -12.65 -7.88 8.67
CA HIS A 3 -12.54 -8.89 7.61
C HIS A 3 -11.43 -8.50 6.63
N LEU A 4 -11.51 -7.35 5.94
CA LEU A 4 -10.54 -6.89 4.93
C LEU A 4 -9.06 -7.00 5.40
N ARG A 5 -8.76 -6.56 6.65
CA ARG A 5 -7.43 -6.66 7.26
C ARG A 5 -6.95 -8.10 7.48
N ASN A 6 -7.83 -9.00 7.92
CA ASN A 6 -7.47 -10.41 8.15
C ASN A 6 -7.06 -11.15 6.87
N TRP A 7 -7.49 -10.71 5.69
CA TRP A 7 -7.14 -11.35 4.41
C TRP A 7 -5.76 -10.95 3.92
N VAL A 8 -5.43 -9.67 3.99
CA VAL A 8 -4.10 -9.18 3.58
C VAL A 8 -3.03 -9.76 4.51
N LEU A 9 -3.29 -9.85 5.81
CA LEU A 9 -2.45 -10.60 6.75
C LEU A 9 -2.28 -12.07 6.37
N SER A 10 -3.31 -12.72 5.81
CA SER A 10 -3.20 -14.12 5.37
C SER A 10 -2.34 -14.27 4.11
N ALA A 11 -2.42 -13.32 3.20
CA ALA A 11 -1.57 -13.25 2.01
C ALA A 11 -0.10 -12.94 2.37
N ALA A 12 0.11 -12.06 3.36
CA ALA A 12 1.40 -11.72 3.95
C ALA A 12 2.11 -12.92 4.58
N VAL A 13 1.38 -13.72 5.36
CA VAL A 13 1.93 -14.93 6.01
C VAL A 13 2.39 -15.95 4.97
N LEU A 14 1.66 -16.10 3.85
CA LEU A 14 2.08 -16.94 2.73
C LEU A 14 3.39 -16.47 2.08
N LEU A 15 3.60 -15.15 1.99
CA LEU A 15 4.81 -14.53 1.41
C LEU A 15 6.05 -14.69 2.30
N SER A 16 5.90 -14.80 3.61
CA SER A 16 7.01 -14.97 4.56
C SER A 16 7.77 -16.31 4.45
N THR A 17 7.32 -17.24 3.60
CA THR A 17 7.87 -18.61 3.53
C THR A 17 8.81 -18.89 2.35
N SER A 18 9.06 -17.95 1.44
CA SER A 18 9.98 -18.18 0.32
C SER A 18 11.37 -17.58 0.55
N ALA A 19 12.20 -18.28 1.32
CA ALA A 19 13.62 -17.94 1.42
C ALA A 19 14.29 -17.96 0.03
N LEU A 20 15.05 -16.90 -0.28
CA LEU A 20 16.01 -16.74 -1.39
C LEU A 20 15.49 -16.15 -2.73
N ALA A 21 14.58 -15.18 -2.70
CA ALA A 21 14.39 -14.30 -3.87
C ALA A 21 15.35 -13.09 -3.80
N THR A 22 15.86 -12.60 -4.93
CA THR A 22 16.48 -11.27 -4.96
C THR A 22 15.43 -10.22 -4.58
N PRO A 23 15.78 -9.10 -3.91
CA PRO A 23 14.82 -8.09 -3.47
C PRO A 23 13.85 -7.57 -4.56
N ALA A 24 14.34 -7.41 -5.80
CA ALA A 24 13.49 -7.04 -6.94
C ALA A 24 12.46 -8.15 -7.32
N THR A 25 12.78 -9.41 -7.04
CA THR A 25 11.89 -10.55 -7.30
C THR A 25 10.86 -10.73 -6.17
N SER A 26 11.20 -10.40 -4.92
CA SER A 26 10.25 -10.49 -3.80
C SER A 26 9.13 -9.45 -3.93
N ILE A 27 9.45 -8.19 -4.26
CA ILE A 27 8.39 -7.17 -4.42
C ILE A 27 7.44 -7.46 -5.58
N PHE A 28 7.93 -8.03 -6.68
CA PHE A 28 7.06 -8.40 -7.80
C PHE A 28 6.07 -9.52 -7.41
N LYS A 29 6.49 -10.46 -6.56
CA LYS A 29 5.59 -11.46 -5.98
C LYS A 29 4.57 -10.84 -5.03
N SER A 30 4.99 -9.90 -4.19
CA SER A 30 4.07 -9.16 -3.32
C SER A 30 3.03 -8.42 -4.14
N TYR A 31 3.44 -7.73 -5.22
CA TYR A 31 2.53 -7.08 -6.16
C TYR A 31 1.50 -8.06 -6.74
N GLN A 32 1.96 -9.17 -7.34
CA GLN A 32 1.05 -10.15 -7.94
C GLN A 32 0.08 -10.75 -6.92
N THR A 33 0.54 -10.94 -5.69
CA THR A 33 -0.26 -11.49 -4.61
C THR A 33 -1.33 -10.50 -4.15
N VAL A 34 -0.96 -9.23 -3.90
CA VAL A 34 -1.90 -8.17 -3.55
C VAL A 34 -2.95 -8.01 -4.64
N PHE A 35 -2.54 -7.98 -5.92
CA PHE A 35 -3.47 -7.89 -7.05
C PHE A 35 -4.43 -9.09 -7.12
N ALA A 36 -3.92 -10.31 -6.99
CA ALA A 36 -4.73 -11.53 -7.06
C ALA A 36 -5.73 -11.62 -5.89
N GLU A 37 -5.32 -11.23 -4.68
CA GLU A 37 -6.19 -11.22 -3.51
C GLU A 37 -7.22 -10.08 -3.58
N ALA A 38 -6.82 -8.89 -4.00
CA ALA A 38 -7.74 -7.79 -4.25
C ALA A 38 -8.82 -8.21 -5.27
N GLY A 39 -8.45 -8.87 -6.37
CA GLY A 39 -9.42 -9.38 -7.36
C GLY A 39 -10.40 -10.42 -6.83
N LYS A 40 -10.07 -11.14 -5.74
CA LYS A 40 -11.00 -12.07 -5.07
C LYS A 40 -11.95 -11.34 -4.11
N GLN A 41 -11.44 -10.34 -3.39
CA GLN A 41 -12.17 -9.65 -2.32
C GLN A 41 -13.00 -8.47 -2.82
N LEU A 42 -12.51 -7.81 -3.87
CA LEU A 42 -13.09 -6.67 -4.55
C LEU A 42 -13.32 -7.04 -6.02
N PRO A 43 -14.18 -8.05 -6.31
CA PRO A 43 -14.33 -8.58 -7.67
C PRO A 43 -14.89 -7.55 -8.67
N GLU A 44 -15.49 -6.47 -8.17
CA GLU A 44 -16.01 -5.37 -8.99
C GLU A 44 -15.07 -4.16 -9.02
N ALA A 45 -13.97 -4.17 -8.28
CA ALA A 45 -13.05 -3.05 -8.27
C ALA A 45 -12.13 -3.07 -9.48
N GLU A 46 -11.91 -1.89 -10.04
CA GLU A 46 -10.96 -1.65 -11.12
C GLU A 46 -9.62 -1.22 -10.52
N LEU A 47 -8.51 -1.87 -10.92
CA LEU A 47 -7.18 -1.34 -10.62
C LEU A 47 -7.01 -0.06 -11.43
N TRP A 48 -6.98 1.07 -10.75
CA TRP A 48 -6.83 2.38 -11.36
C TRP A 48 -5.34 2.70 -11.57
N GLU A 49 -4.53 2.54 -10.53
CA GLU A 49 -3.10 2.78 -10.60
C GLU A 49 -2.34 1.84 -9.65
N GLY A 50 -1.08 1.58 -9.96
CA GLY A 50 -0.19 0.83 -9.09
C GLY A 50 1.27 1.05 -9.48
N GLY A 51 2.14 0.99 -8.48
CA GLY A 51 3.56 1.22 -8.66
C GLY A 51 4.39 0.54 -7.60
N PHE A 52 5.70 0.54 -7.82
CA PHE A 52 6.70 0.02 -6.89
C PHE A 52 7.81 1.04 -6.73
N THR A 53 8.40 1.07 -5.55
CA THR A 53 9.53 1.93 -5.21
C THR A 53 10.56 1.16 -4.41
N TYR A 54 11.77 1.72 -4.40
CA TYR A 54 12.89 1.25 -3.61
C TYR A 54 13.09 2.20 -2.43
N PHE A 55 13.23 1.64 -1.24
CA PHE A 55 13.55 2.37 -0.01
C PHE A 55 15.02 2.13 0.33
N ASP A 56 15.82 3.20 0.27
CA ASP A 56 17.26 3.16 0.50
C ASP A 56 17.68 3.69 1.88
N GLU A 57 18.99 3.66 2.13
CA GLU A 57 19.67 3.62 3.43
C GLU A 57 19.49 4.84 4.36
N SER A 58 18.75 5.88 3.99
CA SER A 58 18.80 7.16 4.71
C SER A 58 18.06 7.18 6.05
N GLY A 59 17.15 6.22 6.32
CA GLY A 59 16.30 6.26 7.52
C GLY A 59 15.45 7.54 7.61
N GLU A 60 15.32 8.29 6.52
CA GLU A 60 14.41 9.40 6.40
C GLU A 60 12.99 8.85 6.30
N GLU A 61 12.02 9.49 6.95
CA GLU A 61 10.61 9.25 6.63
C GLU A 61 10.43 9.58 5.15
N TRP A 62 10.45 8.56 4.29
CA TRP A 62 10.12 8.74 2.90
C TRP A 62 8.60 8.88 2.84
N SER A 63 8.10 10.11 2.98
CA SER A 63 6.80 10.45 2.44
C SER A 63 6.95 10.27 0.93
N TRP A 64 6.44 9.17 0.41
CA TRP A 64 6.34 9.05 -1.03
C TRP A 64 5.35 10.12 -1.49
N ASP A 65 5.90 11.19 -2.04
CA ASP A 65 5.20 11.92 -3.07
C ASP A 65 5.25 10.99 -4.29
N TYR A 66 4.13 10.32 -4.54
CA TYR A 66 3.74 9.86 -5.87
C TYR A 66 4.32 10.83 -6.93
N ASP A 67 4.72 10.39 -8.12
CA ASP A 67 5.19 11.33 -9.17
C ASP A 67 4.17 12.47 -9.44
N ASP A 68 2.93 12.31 -8.96
CA ASP A 68 2.03 13.38 -8.51
C ASP A 68 1.27 12.98 -7.21
N PRO A 69 1.66 13.40 -5.97
CA PRO A 69 1.00 12.97 -4.72
C PRO A 69 -0.49 13.31 -4.69
N ASN A 70 -0.89 14.18 -5.61
CA ASN A 70 -2.19 14.77 -5.73
C ASN A 70 -3.02 13.96 -6.74
N LEU A 71 -3.68 12.91 -6.27
CA LEU A 71 -4.67 12.24 -7.08
C LEU A 71 -5.92 13.12 -7.18
N THR A 72 -6.33 13.49 -8.40
CA THR A 72 -7.61 14.17 -8.61
C THR A 72 -8.72 13.15 -8.76
N VAL A 73 -9.73 13.28 -7.90
CA VAL A 73 -10.86 12.36 -7.78
C VAL A 73 -12.17 13.14 -7.94
N GLU A 74 -13.21 12.50 -8.45
CA GLU A 74 -14.56 13.04 -8.69
C GLU A 74 -15.61 12.39 -7.77
N GLY A 75 -15.20 11.97 -6.57
CA GLY A 75 -16.09 11.39 -5.57
C GLY A 75 -16.15 9.86 -5.56
N GLU A 76 -15.14 9.22 -6.15
CA GLU A 76 -15.02 7.77 -6.21
C GLU A 76 -14.86 7.14 -4.82
N HIS A 77 -15.29 5.89 -4.72
CA HIS A 77 -14.95 5.03 -3.60
C HIS A 77 -13.62 4.34 -3.93
N LEU A 78 -12.59 4.60 -3.14
CA LEU A 78 -11.24 4.10 -3.34
C LEU A 78 -10.82 3.15 -2.24
N VAL A 79 -10.09 2.10 -2.63
CA VAL A 79 -9.29 1.27 -1.73
C VAL A 79 -7.84 1.38 -2.15
N ILE A 80 -7.00 1.84 -1.24
CA ILE A 80 -5.56 1.97 -1.45
C ILE A 80 -4.86 0.94 -0.58
N VAL A 81 -3.96 0.17 -1.19
CA VAL A 81 -3.13 -0.81 -0.51
C VAL A 81 -1.68 -0.41 -0.70
N ALA A 82 -0.97 -0.11 0.39
CA ALA A 82 0.48 0.01 0.43
C ALA A 82 1.05 -1.31 0.96
N PHE A 83 2.17 -1.77 0.42
CA PHE A 83 2.78 -3.05 0.80
C PHE A 83 4.29 -3.03 0.72
N GLY A 84 4.93 -3.71 1.67
CA GLY A 84 6.35 -4.05 1.62
C GLY A 84 6.61 -5.42 1.00
N ASP A 85 7.88 -5.70 0.73
CA ASP A 85 8.34 -7.02 0.30
C ASP A 85 8.20 -8.11 1.38
N GLY A 86 7.96 -7.74 2.64
CA GLY A 86 7.71 -8.66 3.78
C GLY A 86 8.94 -9.42 4.28
N GLU A 87 10.02 -9.42 3.50
CA GLU A 87 11.31 -9.99 3.88
C GLU A 87 12.17 -8.97 4.60
N VAL A 88 12.25 -7.75 4.04
CA VAL A 88 13.01 -6.65 4.60
C VAL A 88 12.07 -5.58 5.12
N LEU A 89 11.13 -5.09 4.31
CA LEU A 89 10.20 -4.05 4.75
C LEU A 89 9.02 -4.67 5.50
N THR A 90 8.96 -4.44 6.81
CA THR A 90 8.02 -5.12 7.70
C THR A 90 6.96 -4.26 8.34
N ASP A 91 7.10 -2.95 8.23
CA ASP A 91 6.14 -1.99 8.74
C ASP A 91 5.91 -0.88 7.70
N MET A 92 4.65 -0.74 7.29
CA MET A 92 4.18 0.18 6.27
C MET A 92 2.92 0.89 6.77
N ASP A 93 2.98 2.22 6.84
CA ASP A 93 1.84 3.08 7.11
C ASP A 93 1.29 3.71 5.83
N LEU A 94 0.01 4.05 5.86
CA LEU A 94 -0.68 4.80 4.82
C LEU A 94 -1.56 5.87 5.43
N VAL A 95 -1.44 7.10 4.94
CA VAL A 95 -2.33 8.21 5.29
C VAL A 95 -2.83 8.84 4.01
N VAL A 96 -4.13 9.08 3.95
CA VAL A 96 -4.77 9.82 2.86
C VAL A 96 -5.38 11.10 3.42
N THR A 97 -5.04 12.24 2.84
CA THR A 97 -5.60 13.54 3.22
C THR A 97 -6.28 14.24 2.05
N ASP A 98 -7.22 15.14 2.33
CA ASP A 98 -7.72 16.08 1.32
C ASP A 98 -6.74 17.26 1.10
N ALA A 99 -7.05 18.14 0.15
CA ALA A 99 -6.27 19.34 -0.13
C ALA A 99 -6.15 20.33 1.06
N ALA A 100 -7.01 20.22 2.07
CA ALA A 100 -6.95 21.01 3.30
C ALA A 100 -6.12 20.32 4.40
N GLY A 101 -5.61 19.11 4.15
CA GLY A 101 -4.86 18.30 5.10
C GLY A 101 -5.74 17.50 6.07
N ASN A 102 -7.06 17.44 5.87
CA ASN A 102 -7.92 16.59 6.68
C ASN A 102 -7.72 15.13 6.31
N VAL A 103 -7.56 14.26 7.30
CA VAL A 103 -7.41 12.81 7.10
C VAL A 103 -8.72 12.21 6.59
N LEU A 104 -8.68 11.66 5.38
CA LEU A 104 -9.77 10.89 4.77
C LEU A 104 -9.70 9.41 5.17
N GLY A 105 -8.50 8.91 5.41
CA GLY A 105 -8.27 7.56 5.92
C GLY A 105 -6.82 7.34 6.32
N LYS A 106 -6.59 6.40 7.24
CA LYS A 106 -5.27 6.08 7.75
C LYS A 106 -5.21 4.61 8.18
N ASP A 107 -4.08 3.99 7.91
CA ASP A 107 -3.64 2.73 8.48
C ASP A 107 -2.21 2.91 9.01
N ALA A 108 -1.98 2.49 10.25
CA ALA A 108 -0.70 2.60 10.95
C ALA A 108 -0.54 1.46 11.97
N ASP A 109 -1.02 0.29 11.57
CA ASP A 109 -0.77 -0.93 12.30
C ASP A 109 0.65 -1.41 12.00
N GLU A 110 1.33 -1.98 13.00
CA GLU A 110 2.71 -2.49 12.88
C GLU A 110 2.76 -3.77 12.02
N ASP A 111 2.55 -3.63 10.72
CA ASP A 111 2.62 -4.70 9.73
C ASP A 111 3.05 -4.19 8.35
N ASN A 112 3.39 -5.10 7.44
CA ASN A 112 3.97 -4.72 6.16
C ASN A 112 2.93 -4.35 5.10
N TYR A 113 1.68 -4.09 5.49
CA TYR A 113 0.55 -3.78 4.63
C TYR A 113 -0.41 -2.75 5.24
N ALA A 114 -0.41 -1.55 4.68
CA ALA A 114 -1.42 -0.57 5.05
C ALA A 114 -2.57 -0.52 4.03
N ILE A 115 -3.81 -0.52 4.52
CA ILE A 115 -5.02 -0.52 3.70
C ILE A 115 -5.96 0.60 4.13
N VAL A 116 -6.28 1.48 3.19
CA VAL A 116 -7.25 2.56 3.42
C VAL A 116 -8.41 2.42 2.44
N ASP A 117 -9.63 2.32 2.98
CA ASP A 117 -10.90 2.24 2.27
C ASP A 117 -11.72 3.49 2.61
N PHE A 118 -12.00 4.34 1.62
CA PHE A 118 -12.68 5.61 1.83
C PHE A 118 -13.44 6.09 0.59
N LYS A 119 -14.48 6.89 0.81
CA LYS A 119 -15.16 7.63 -0.25
C LYS A 119 -14.56 9.03 -0.35
N ALA A 120 -13.97 9.34 -1.49
CA ALA A 120 -13.36 10.64 -1.68
C ALA A 120 -14.44 11.74 -1.77
N PRO A 121 -14.20 12.95 -1.26
CA PRO A 121 -15.13 14.08 -1.38
C PRO A 121 -15.12 14.74 -2.76
N GLY A 122 -14.22 14.32 -3.66
CA GLY A 122 -13.90 15.02 -4.89
C GLY A 122 -12.81 16.09 -4.70
N GLY A 123 -12.06 16.40 -5.75
CA GLY A 123 -10.92 17.32 -5.73
C GLY A 123 -9.58 16.59 -5.62
N THR A 124 -8.57 17.26 -5.08
CA THR A 124 -7.24 16.69 -4.89
C THR A 124 -7.14 15.99 -3.54
N ILE A 125 -6.62 14.77 -3.54
CA ILE A 125 -6.22 14.04 -2.33
C ILE A 125 -4.72 13.79 -2.35
N THR A 126 -4.10 13.78 -1.17
CA THR A 126 -2.70 13.43 -0.97
C THR A 126 -2.59 12.04 -0.37
N ILE A 127 -1.77 11.18 -0.97
CA ILE A 127 -1.50 9.83 -0.48
C ILE A 127 -0.07 9.81 0.06
N THR A 128 0.10 9.52 1.35
CA THR A 128 1.40 9.41 2.01
C THR A 128 1.60 8.00 2.51
N MET A 129 2.62 7.32 1.99
CA MET A 129 3.08 6.04 2.52
C MET A 129 4.35 6.25 3.32
N LYS A 130 4.52 5.51 4.42
CA LYS A 130 5.76 5.56 5.22
C LYS A 130 6.21 4.16 5.59
N ALA A 131 7.51 3.93 5.51
CA ALA A 131 8.17 2.71 5.94
C ALA A 131 8.80 2.93 7.32
N PHE A 132 8.48 2.11 8.32
CA PHE A 132 8.93 2.31 9.71
C PHE A 132 9.93 1.27 10.23
N GLU A 133 9.89 0.02 9.76
CA GLU A 133 10.79 -1.05 10.23
C GLU A 133 11.32 -1.90 9.08
N THR A 134 12.65 -2.12 9.07
CA THR A 134 13.32 -3.04 8.16
C THR A 134 14.09 -4.14 8.91
N LYS A 135 13.85 -5.42 8.55
CA LYS A 135 14.47 -6.62 9.17
C LYS A 135 15.95 -6.83 8.81
N ARG A 136 16.40 -6.25 7.71
CA ARG A 136 17.82 -6.18 7.33
C ARG A 136 18.22 -4.72 7.34
N ALA A 137 19.49 -4.46 7.64
CA ALA A 137 20.04 -3.13 7.46
C ALA A 137 19.80 -2.69 6.00
N ASN A 138 18.81 -1.82 5.83
CA ASN A 138 18.86 -0.68 4.92
C ASN A 138 18.55 -0.90 3.43
N GLU A 139 17.82 -1.95 3.03
CA GLU A 139 17.34 -2.09 1.64
C GLU A 139 15.99 -2.81 1.57
N GLY A 140 14.92 -2.09 1.21
CA GLY A 140 13.58 -2.68 1.11
C GLY A 140 12.86 -2.20 -0.14
N TYR A 141 12.00 -3.05 -0.71
CA TYR A 141 11.08 -2.62 -1.75
C TYR A 141 9.68 -2.55 -1.17
N GLY A 142 8.92 -1.56 -1.64
CA GLY A 142 7.50 -1.50 -1.39
C GLY A 142 6.76 -1.02 -2.63
N GLY A 143 5.45 -1.02 -2.53
CA GLY A 143 4.60 -0.62 -3.64
C GLY A 143 3.21 -0.29 -3.15
N TYR A 144 2.37 0.09 -4.11
CA TYR A 144 0.99 0.44 -3.85
C TYR A 144 0.09 0.03 -4.99
N MET A 145 -1.19 -0.09 -4.68
CA MET A 145 -2.28 -0.23 -5.64
C MET A 145 -3.47 0.62 -5.20
N ILE A 146 -4.06 1.32 -6.15
CA ILE A 146 -5.28 2.09 -5.99
C ILE A 146 -6.38 1.38 -6.77
N PHE A 147 -7.41 0.95 -6.06
CA PHE A 147 -8.59 0.33 -6.60
C PHE A 147 -9.77 1.30 -6.55
N ARG A 148 -10.52 1.37 -7.64
CA ARG A 148 -11.77 2.13 -7.72
C ARG A 148 -12.93 1.15 -7.62
N LEU A 149 -13.81 1.36 -6.64
CA LEU A 149 -15.04 0.60 -6.50
C LEU A 149 -16.18 1.28 -7.28
N PRO A 150 -17.12 0.50 -7.84
CA PRO A 150 -18.34 1.06 -8.40
C PRO A 150 -19.17 1.74 -7.31
N ASN A 151 -19.77 2.88 -7.65
CA ASN A 151 -20.64 3.67 -6.77
C ASN A 151 -21.99 3.00 -6.51
#